data_AF-A0A353D9G0-F1
#
_entry.id   AF-A0A353D9G0-F1
#
_cell.length_a   1.000
_cell.length_b   1.000
_cell.length_c   1.000
_cell.angle_alpha   90.00
_cell.angle_beta   90.00
_cell.angle_gamma   90.00
#
_symmetry.space_group_name_H-M   'P 1'
#
loop_
_entity.id
_entity.type
_entity.pdbx_description
1 polymer ?
#
loop_
_entity_poly.entity_id
_entity_poly.type
_entity_poly.pdbx_seq_one_letter_code
_entity_poly.pdbx_strand_id
1 'polypeptide(L)'
;MNPWKDETTLLVTCPKALPPYLGQELRDLGMDGVRELVSGVECRGTLSDCLKLNLELRTGHRVLYELARFRAPGPDGLYEEAGKIPWEELIPADGYVSVSSALRTEAVRDSRFANLKLKDALVDRIAARKGRRPDSGPEQDRSCVFLYWQGSDAAVYLDATGDSLSRRG
;
A
#
# COMPACT_ATOMS: atom_id res chain seq x y z
N MET A 1 10.14 -9.95 -7.77
CA MET A 1 10.40 -8.95 -6.71
C MET A 1 10.40 -9.69 -5.38
N ASN A 2 11.38 -9.46 -4.50
CA ASN A 2 11.44 -10.07 -3.18
C ASN A 2 11.27 -9.01 -2.08
N PRO A 3 10.04 -8.75 -1.59
CA PRO A 3 9.77 -7.67 -0.64
C PRO A 3 10.48 -7.82 0.72
N TRP A 4 10.97 -9.03 1.04
CA TRP A 4 11.71 -9.30 2.27
C TRP A 4 13.18 -8.88 2.21
N LYS A 5 13.70 -8.56 1.01
CA LYS A 5 15.11 -8.19 0.79
C LYS A 5 15.26 -6.89 0.00
N ASP A 6 14.29 -6.59 -0.85
CA ASP A 6 14.33 -5.40 -1.69
C ASP A 6 13.93 -4.18 -0.87
N GLU A 7 14.77 -3.16 -0.85
CA GLU A 7 14.46 -1.88 -0.19
C GLU A 7 13.65 -0.97 -1.11
N THR A 8 12.56 -0.44 -0.57
CA THR A 8 11.69 0.53 -1.25
C THR A 8 11.35 1.68 -0.32
N THR A 9 10.46 2.55 -0.78
CA THR A 9 9.82 3.57 0.07
C THR A 9 8.76 2.92 0.95
N LEU A 10 8.89 3.09 2.26
CA LEU A 10 7.85 2.79 3.23
C LEU A 10 7.10 4.08 3.55
N LEU A 11 5.78 4.04 3.57
CA LEU A 11 4.94 5.14 4.02
C LEU A 11 4.23 4.75 5.30
N VAL A 12 4.50 5.48 6.39
CA VAL A 12 3.70 5.39 7.60
C VAL A 12 2.68 6.52 7.62
N THR A 13 1.40 6.17 7.61
CA THR A 13 0.31 7.17 7.62
C THR A 13 0.04 7.67 9.04
N CYS A 14 -0.33 8.94 9.19
CA CYS A 14 -0.74 9.52 10.46
C CYS A 14 -1.70 10.72 10.27
N PRO A 15 -2.44 11.14 11.31
CA PRO A 15 -3.15 12.41 11.31
C PRO A 15 -2.23 13.60 10.99
N LYS A 16 -2.83 14.69 10.49
CA LYS A 16 -2.13 15.96 10.33
C LYS A 16 -1.52 16.41 11.66
N ALA A 17 -0.40 17.14 11.60
CA ALA A 17 0.39 17.61 12.75
C ALA A 17 1.12 16.53 13.58
N LEU A 18 0.88 15.24 13.35
CA LEU A 18 1.71 14.16 13.90
C LEU A 18 3.02 13.82 13.13
N PRO A 19 3.24 14.19 11.85
CA PRO A 19 4.47 13.83 11.13
C PRO A 19 5.79 14.14 11.87
N PRO A 20 5.96 15.26 12.61
CA PRO A 20 7.19 15.52 13.35
C PRO A 20 7.47 14.48 14.45
N TYR A 21 6.41 14.02 15.14
CA TYR A 21 6.53 13.01 16.20
C TYR A 21 6.79 11.62 15.62
N LEU A 22 6.04 11.26 14.58
CA LEU A 22 6.23 9.99 13.87
C LEU A 22 7.62 9.92 13.21
N GLY A 23 8.09 11.03 12.65
CA GLY A 23 9.42 11.14 12.07
C GLY A 23 10.51 10.95 13.11
N GLN A 24 10.31 11.45 14.33
CA GLN A 24 11.23 11.17 15.44
C GLN A 24 11.22 9.69 15.84
N GLU A 25 10.04 9.06 15.99
CA GLU A 25 9.95 7.61 16.28
C GLU A 25 10.71 6.78 15.22
N LEU A 26 10.54 7.10 13.93
CA LEU A 26 11.24 6.41 12.85
C LEU A 26 12.76 6.59 12.91
N ARG A 27 13.24 7.80 13.21
CA ARG A 27 14.69 8.07 13.39
C ARG A 27 15.24 7.31 14.59
N ASP A 28 14.52 7.29 15.71
CA ASP A 28 14.92 6.59 16.93
C ASP A 28 14.97 5.06 16.71
N LEU A 29 14.11 4.54 15.82
CA LEU A 29 14.12 3.14 15.40
C LEU A 29 15.21 2.80 14.36
N GLY A 30 15.99 3.80 13.92
CA GLY A 30 17.10 3.67 13.00
C GLY A 30 16.71 3.64 11.53
N MET A 31 15.52 4.16 11.17
CA MET A 31 15.08 4.20 9.77
C MET A 31 15.80 5.29 8.98
N ASP A 32 16.21 4.96 7.75
CA ASP A 32 16.84 5.88 6.83
C ASP A 32 15.83 6.65 5.97
N GLY A 33 16.26 7.79 5.42
CA GLY A 33 15.48 8.56 4.45
C GLY A 33 14.18 9.16 5.00
N VAL A 34 14.11 9.41 6.31
CA VAL A 34 12.91 9.91 6.99
C VAL A 34 12.48 11.28 6.45
N ARG A 35 11.34 11.32 5.77
CA ARG A 35 10.77 12.49 5.10
C ARG A 35 9.32 12.71 5.51
N GLU A 36 9.07 13.83 6.17
CA GLU A 36 7.73 14.19 6.63
C GLU A 36 6.84 14.67 5.48
N LEU A 37 5.59 14.19 5.47
CA LEU A 37 4.52 14.62 4.57
C LEU A 37 3.43 15.33 5.37
N VAL A 38 2.38 15.79 4.69
CA VAL A 38 1.23 16.46 5.34
C VAL A 38 0.49 15.54 6.34
N SER A 39 0.44 14.23 6.07
CA SER A 39 -0.32 13.25 6.86
C SER A 39 0.34 11.86 6.84
N GLY A 40 1.67 11.85 6.99
CA GLY A 40 2.46 10.63 7.03
C GLY A 40 3.95 10.94 6.98
N VAL A 41 4.76 9.91 7.08
CA VAL A 41 6.22 9.99 6.99
C VAL A 41 6.71 8.87 6.09
N GLU A 42 7.52 9.21 5.10
CA GLU A 42 8.22 8.23 4.29
C GLU A 42 9.57 7.89 4.91
N CYS A 43 10.02 6.66 4.73
CA CYS A 43 11.37 6.20 5.02
C CYS A 43 11.76 5.10 4.03
N ARG A 44 12.98 4.57 4.12
CA ARG A 44 13.47 3.48 3.27
C ARG A 44 13.56 2.19 4.08
N GLY A 45 13.17 1.07 3.47
CA GLY A 45 13.30 -0.23 4.13
C GLY A 45 12.62 -1.36 3.36
N THR A 46 12.64 -2.53 3.98
CA THR A 46 12.08 -3.79 3.50
C THR A 46 10.73 -4.08 4.16
N LEU A 47 10.05 -5.14 3.71
CA LEU A 47 8.85 -5.64 4.38
C LEU A 47 9.14 -6.15 5.81
N SER A 48 10.36 -6.60 6.09
CA SER A 48 10.77 -6.98 7.44
C SER A 48 10.82 -5.76 8.38
N ASP A 49 11.25 -4.60 7.88
CA ASP A 49 11.22 -3.35 8.64
C ASP A 49 9.77 -2.94 8.94
N CYS A 50 8.84 -3.14 7.98
CA CYS A 50 7.43 -2.91 8.25
C CYS A 50 6.91 -3.69 9.46
N LEU A 51 7.34 -4.94 9.65
CA LEU A 51 6.94 -5.74 10.81
C LEU A 51 7.42 -5.10 12.12
N LYS A 52 8.69 -4.68 12.18
CA LYS A 52 9.25 -3.96 13.33
C LYS A 52 8.48 -2.66 13.60
N LEU A 53 8.21 -1.88 12.55
CA LEU A 53 7.48 -0.62 12.66
C LEU A 53 6.05 -0.84 13.19
N ASN A 54 5.36 -1.89 12.75
CA ASN A 54 4.01 -2.20 13.25
C ASN A 54 3.99 -2.50 14.75
N LEU A 55 5.08 -3.06 15.32
CA LEU A 55 5.16 -3.40 16.73
C LEU A 55 5.53 -2.19 17.61
N GLU A 56 6.37 -1.29 17.10
CA GLU A 56 7.01 -0.25 17.90
C GLU A 56 6.32 1.13 17.81
N LEU A 57 5.68 1.44 16.67
CA LEU A 57 5.15 2.79 16.42
C LEU A 57 3.87 3.08 17.20
N ARG A 58 3.83 4.27 17.83
CA ARG A 58 2.68 4.71 18.64
C ARG A 58 1.84 5.77 17.95
N THR A 59 2.45 6.59 17.10
CA THR A 59 1.78 7.72 16.43
C THR A 59 1.31 7.41 15.00
N GLY A 60 1.77 6.30 14.42
CA GLY A 60 1.36 5.82 13.10
C GLY A 60 -0.01 5.11 13.11
N HIS A 61 -0.66 5.07 11.94
CA HIS A 61 -1.91 4.34 11.70
C HIS A 61 -1.71 3.09 10.84
N ARG A 62 -0.93 3.19 9.76
CA ARG A 62 -0.64 2.08 8.82
C ARG A 62 0.78 2.20 8.30
N VAL A 63 1.45 1.06 8.09
CA VAL A 63 2.78 0.93 7.51
C VAL A 63 2.64 0.29 6.14
N LEU A 64 2.95 1.06 5.10
CA LEU A 64 2.71 0.70 3.70
C LEU A 64 4.04 0.51 2.98
N TYR A 65 4.21 -0.63 2.30
CA TYR A 65 5.39 -0.97 1.50
C TYR A 65 5.11 -0.67 0.01
N GLU A 66 5.84 0.28 -0.60
CA GLU A 66 5.60 0.69 -1.99
C GLU A 66 6.01 -0.39 -2.99
N LEU A 67 5.03 -0.90 -3.75
CA LEU A 67 5.25 -1.85 -4.84
C LEU A 67 5.59 -1.15 -6.16
N ALA A 68 4.87 -0.07 -6.45
CA ALA A 68 5.04 0.67 -7.69
C ALA A 68 4.49 2.08 -7.57
N ARG A 69 5.09 3.00 -8.31
CA ARG A 69 4.65 4.37 -8.50
C ARG A 69 4.68 4.71 -9.98
N PHE A 70 3.57 5.24 -10.49
CA PHE A 70 3.38 5.45 -11.92
C PHE A 70 2.38 6.57 -12.21
N ARG A 71 2.31 6.99 -13.47
CA ARG A 71 1.32 7.96 -13.95
C ARG A 71 0.06 7.23 -14.38
N ALA A 72 -1.07 7.60 -13.82
CA ALA A 72 -2.40 7.16 -14.23
C ALA A 72 -3.27 8.40 -14.46
N PRO A 73 -3.44 8.85 -15.72
CA PRO A 73 -4.31 9.99 -16.03
C PRO A 73 -5.80 9.64 -15.88
N GLY A 74 -6.13 8.35 -15.86
CA GLY A 74 -7.50 7.85 -15.79
C GLY A 74 -7.56 6.40 -15.30
N PRO A 75 -8.79 5.86 -15.13
CA PRO A 75 -9.02 4.50 -14.65
C PRO A 75 -8.36 3.41 -15.50
N ASP A 76 -8.32 3.61 -16.82
CA ASP A 76 -7.74 2.63 -17.73
C ASP A 76 -6.21 2.62 -17.60
N GLY A 77 -5.58 3.80 -17.47
CA GLY A 77 -4.15 3.89 -17.16
C GLY A 77 -3.80 3.28 -15.80
N LEU A 78 -4.67 3.41 -14.79
CA LEU A 78 -4.50 2.69 -13.52
C LEU A 78 -4.53 1.17 -13.75
N TYR A 79 -5.50 0.65 -14.49
CA TYR A 79 -5.64 -0.78 -14.76
C TYR A 79 -4.39 -1.33 -15.49
N GLU A 80 -3.96 -0.65 -16.55
CA GLU A 80 -2.80 -1.06 -17.35
C GLU A 80 -1.50 -1.08 -16.55
N GLU A 81 -1.19 0.01 -15.83
CA GLU A 81 0.06 0.10 -15.06
C GLU A 81 0.04 -0.83 -13.84
N ALA A 82 -1.08 -0.90 -13.11
CA ALA A 82 -1.21 -1.82 -11.98
C ALA A 82 -1.11 -3.29 -12.43
N GLY A 83 -1.60 -3.63 -13.62
CA GLY A 83 -1.46 -4.96 -14.22
C GLY A 83 -0.01 -5.35 -14.55
N LYS A 84 0.96 -4.43 -14.50
CA LYS A 84 2.38 -4.76 -14.73
C LYS A 84 3.08 -5.32 -13.49
N ILE A 85 2.57 -5.05 -12.30
CA ILE A 85 3.09 -5.56 -11.03
C ILE A 85 2.98 -7.10 -11.02
N PRO A 86 4.03 -7.85 -10.62
CA PRO A 86 3.99 -9.32 -10.58
C PRO A 86 3.19 -9.83 -9.38
N TRP A 87 1.89 -9.56 -9.36
CA TRP A 87 0.95 -9.93 -8.29
C TRP A 87 0.97 -11.42 -7.95
N GLU A 88 1.22 -12.26 -8.96
CA GLU A 88 1.34 -13.71 -8.86
C GLU A 88 2.53 -14.20 -8.01
N GLU A 89 3.48 -13.31 -7.70
CA GLU A 89 4.60 -13.57 -6.78
C GLU A 89 4.29 -13.11 -5.34
N LEU A 90 3.28 -12.25 -5.16
CA LEU A 90 2.97 -11.60 -3.89
C LEU A 90 1.74 -12.20 -3.22
N ILE A 91 0.72 -12.57 -4.01
CA ILE A 91 -0.57 -13.03 -3.53
C ILE A 91 -0.83 -14.46 -4.07
N PRO A 92 -1.10 -15.44 -3.20
CA PRO A 92 -1.46 -16.79 -3.63
C PRO A 92 -2.70 -16.80 -4.53
N ALA A 93 -2.72 -17.67 -5.53
CA ALA A 93 -3.83 -17.74 -6.50
C ALA A 93 -5.15 -18.27 -5.91
N ASP A 94 -5.06 -18.98 -4.77
CA ASP A 94 -6.16 -19.42 -3.91
C ASP A 94 -6.26 -18.59 -2.62
N GLY A 95 -5.55 -17.45 -2.58
CA GLY A 95 -5.56 -16.53 -1.47
C GLY A 95 -6.75 -15.57 -1.49
N TYR A 96 -6.64 -14.52 -0.68
CA TYR A 96 -7.63 -13.46 -0.59
C TYR A 96 -6.95 -12.09 -0.66
N VAL A 97 -7.62 -11.15 -1.31
CA VAL A 97 -7.17 -9.76 -1.40
C VAL A 97 -8.26 -8.76 -1.00
N SER A 98 -7.86 -7.75 -0.22
CA SER A 98 -8.64 -6.53 -0.02
C SER A 98 -7.93 -5.33 -0.64
N VAL A 99 -8.72 -4.38 -1.14
CA VAL A 99 -8.21 -3.16 -1.78
C VAL A 99 -8.84 -1.94 -1.12
N SER A 100 -7.99 -1.02 -0.67
CA SER A 100 -8.39 0.27 -0.12
C SER A 100 -7.69 1.41 -0.87
N SER A 101 -8.24 2.61 -0.80
CA SER A 101 -7.62 3.77 -1.46
C SER A 101 -7.81 5.08 -0.71
N ALA A 102 -6.89 6.01 -0.96
CA ALA A 102 -7.03 7.43 -0.69
C ALA A 102 -6.87 8.21 -1.99
N LEU A 103 -7.93 8.91 -2.39
CA LEU A 103 -8.00 9.63 -3.65
C LEU A 103 -7.91 11.15 -3.44
N ARG A 104 -7.09 11.79 -4.26
CA ARG A 104 -6.97 13.25 -4.44
C ARG A 104 -6.82 13.56 -5.94
N THR A 105 -7.72 13.01 -6.74
CA THR A 105 -7.70 13.11 -8.21
C THR A 105 -9.09 13.44 -8.73
N GLU A 106 -9.17 14.13 -9.86
CA GLU A 106 -10.42 14.38 -10.59
C GLU A 106 -10.77 13.23 -11.54
N ALA A 107 -9.81 12.34 -11.83
CA ALA A 107 -9.98 11.21 -12.73
C ALA A 107 -11.04 10.20 -12.23
N VAL A 108 -11.19 10.09 -10.91
CA VAL A 108 -12.17 9.22 -10.24
C VAL A 108 -12.73 9.94 -9.01
N ARG A 109 -14.05 9.96 -8.88
CA ARG A 109 -14.75 10.59 -7.75
C ARG A 109 -15.12 9.62 -6.63
N ASP A 110 -15.15 8.32 -6.90
CA ASP A 110 -15.54 7.28 -5.93
C ASP A 110 -14.38 6.31 -5.68
N SER A 111 -13.93 6.21 -4.42
CA SER A 111 -12.88 5.27 -4.01
C SER A 111 -13.25 3.82 -4.29
N ARG A 112 -14.53 3.45 -4.25
CA ARG A 112 -14.98 2.09 -4.59
C ARG A 112 -14.69 1.74 -6.04
N PHE A 113 -14.84 2.71 -6.95
CA PHE A 113 -14.54 2.50 -8.36
C PHE A 113 -13.05 2.34 -8.61
N ALA A 114 -12.20 3.16 -7.97
CA ALA A 114 -10.75 3.00 -8.04
C ALA A 114 -10.29 1.65 -7.44
N ASN A 115 -10.88 1.26 -6.31
CA ASN A 115 -10.60 -0.04 -5.68
C ASN A 115 -10.99 -1.20 -6.60
N LEU A 116 -12.16 -1.13 -7.24
CA LEU A 116 -12.60 -2.13 -8.21
C LEU A 116 -11.62 -2.23 -9.38
N LYS A 117 -11.21 -1.10 -9.96
CA LYS A 117 -10.28 -1.08 -11.10
C LYS A 117 -8.91 -1.65 -10.76
N LEU A 118 -8.34 -1.28 -9.63
CA LEU A 118 -7.09 -1.87 -9.15
C LEU A 118 -7.26 -3.37 -8.85
N LYS A 119 -8.39 -3.74 -8.23
CA LYS A 119 -8.73 -5.14 -7.94
C LYS A 119 -8.74 -5.99 -9.20
N ASP A 120 -9.46 -5.53 -10.23
CA ASP A 120 -9.58 -6.24 -11.50
C ASP A 120 -8.20 -6.42 -12.14
N ALA A 121 -7.35 -5.38 -12.16
CA ALA A 121 -6.00 -5.46 -12.71
C ALA A 121 -5.14 -6.54 -12.03
N LEU A 122 -5.18 -6.65 -10.69
CA LEU A 122 -4.40 -7.68 -10.00
C LEU A 122 -4.98 -9.08 -10.19
N VAL A 123 -6.31 -9.22 -10.12
CA VAL A 123 -6.98 -10.52 -10.17
C VAL A 123 -6.83 -11.12 -11.56
N ASP A 124 -7.01 -10.30 -12.60
CA ASP A 124 -6.88 -10.73 -13.98
C ASP A 124 -5.43 -11.12 -14.30
N ARG A 125 -4.44 -10.40 -13.75
CA ARG A 125 -3.03 -10.80 -13.84
C ARG A 125 -2.78 -12.16 -13.20
N ILE A 126 -3.20 -12.36 -11.95
CA ILE A 126 -3.02 -13.65 -11.25
C ILE A 126 -3.70 -14.77 -12.04
N ALA A 127 -4.93 -14.54 -12.53
CA ALA A 127 -5.66 -15.50 -13.34
C ALA A 127 -4.93 -15.86 -14.63
N ALA A 128 -4.41 -14.86 -15.35
CA ALA A 128 -3.66 -15.08 -16.59
C ALA A 128 -2.35 -15.87 -16.37
N ARG A 129 -1.70 -15.72 -15.20
CA ARG A 129 -0.42 -16.38 -14.89
C ARG A 129 -0.56 -17.72 -14.18
N LYS A 130 -1.60 -17.92 -13.37
CA LYS A 130 -1.78 -19.08 -12.49
C LYS A 130 -3.04 -19.90 -12.79
N GLY A 131 -3.90 -19.43 -13.69
CA GLY A 131 -5.12 -20.13 -14.10
C GLY A 131 -6.25 -20.13 -13.05
N ARG A 132 -6.11 -19.36 -11.97
CA ARG A 132 -7.09 -19.25 -10.88
C ARG A 132 -7.20 -17.80 -10.40
N ARG A 133 -8.39 -17.45 -9.89
CA ARG A 133 -8.66 -16.12 -9.32
C ARG A 133 -8.61 -16.24 -7.79
N PRO A 134 -7.88 -15.36 -7.09
CA PRO A 134 -7.99 -15.27 -5.65
C PRO A 134 -9.38 -14.73 -5.27
N ASP A 135 -9.83 -15.09 -4.07
CA ASP A 135 -11.01 -14.48 -3.47
C ASP A 135 -10.75 -13.01 -3.13
N SER A 136 -11.81 -12.23 -2.99
CA SER A 136 -11.68 -10.81 -2.62
C SER A 136 -12.85 -10.31 -1.80
N GLY A 137 -12.60 -9.29 -0.99
CA GLY A 137 -13.63 -8.66 -0.18
C GLY A 137 -13.07 -7.57 0.72
N PRO A 138 -13.86 -7.12 1.73
CA PRO A 138 -13.50 -5.98 2.56
C PRO A 138 -12.61 -6.33 3.77
N GLU A 139 -12.40 -7.61 4.08
CA GLU A 139 -11.66 -8.03 5.28
C GLU A 139 -10.16 -7.70 5.14
N GLN A 140 -9.55 -7.18 6.20
CA GLN A 140 -8.15 -6.68 6.17
C GLN A 140 -7.19 -7.57 6.97
N ASP A 141 -7.47 -8.88 7.03
CA ASP A 141 -6.73 -9.87 7.83
C ASP A 141 -5.76 -10.73 7.00
N ARG A 142 -5.76 -10.53 5.67
CA ARG A 142 -4.99 -11.31 4.68
C ARG A 142 -4.20 -10.35 3.78
N SER A 143 -4.14 -10.60 2.47
CA SER A 143 -3.38 -9.72 1.56
C SER A 143 -4.11 -8.39 1.40
N CYS A 144 -3.51 -7.32 1.92
CA CYS A 144 -4.08 -5.99 1.87
C CYS A 144 -3.30 -5.11 0.89
N VAL A 145 -4.01 -4.49 -0.06
CA VAL A 145 -3.42 -3.58 -1.06
C VAL A 145 -3.99 -2.19 -0.87
N PHE A 146 -3.11 -1.19 -0.88
CA PHE A 146 -3.49 0.20 -0.75
C PHE A 146 -3.11 1.01 -1.98
N LEU A 147 -4.03 1.85 -2.45
CA LEU A 147 -3.81 2.79 -3.54
C LEU A 147 -3.82 4.23 -3.01
N TYR A 148 -2.75 4.96 -3.26
CA TYR A 148 -2.76 6.42 -3.15
C TYR A 148 -2.74 7.02 -4.55
N TRP A 149 -3.73 7.85 -4.88
CA TRP A 149 -3.83 8.47 -6.20
C TRP A 149 -4.07 9.97 -6.09
N GLN A 150 -3.09 10.76 -6.49
CA GLN A 150 -3.11 12.22 -6.42
C GLN A 150 -2.86 12.84 -7.78
N GLY A 151 -3.80 13.66 -8.27
CA GLY A 151 -3.74 14.18 -9.63
C GLY A 151 -3.64 13.04 -10.65
N SER A 152 -2.52 12.96 -11.36
CA SER A 152 -2.22 11.88 -12.30
C SER A 152 -1.14 10.92 -11.79
N ASP A 153 -0.68 11.07 -10.54
CA ASP A 153 0.32 10.20 -9.93
C ASP A 153 -0.36 9.18 -9.02
N ALA A 154 -0.08 7.90 -9.24
CA ALA A 154 -0.56 6.79 -8.45
C ALA A 154 0.61 6.04 -7.81
N ALA A 155 0.41 5.56 -6.60
CA ALA A 155 1.31 4.66 -5.91
C ALA A 155 0.50 3.51 -5.29
N VAL A 156 0.98 2.30 -5.51
CA VAL A 156 0.37 1.05 -5.04
C VAL A 156 1.27 0.44 -3.98
N TYR A 157 0.68 0.03 -2.86
CA TYR A 157 1.39 -0.48 -1.70
C TYR A 157 0.84 -1.84 -1.26
N LEU A 158 1.70 -2.67 -0.68
CA LEU A 158 1.26 -3.68 0.27
C LEU A 158 1.03 -3.00 1.62
N ASP A 159 -0.15 -3.22 2.20
CA ASP A 159 -0.45 -2.79 3.55
C ASP A 159 -0.01 -3.88 4.52
N ALA A 160 1.07 -3.60 5.27
CA ALA A 160 1.66 -4.54 6.22
C ALA A 160 1.00 -4.47 7.60
N THR A 161 -0.03 -3.65 7.77
CA THR A 161 -0.73 -3.44 9.05
C THR A 161 -2.07 -4.15 9.09
N GLY A 162 -2.85 -4.08 8.01
CA GLY A 162 -4.22 -4.58 8.00
C GLY A 162 -5.15 -3.63 8.77
N ASP A 163 -5.57 -3.99 9.97
CA ASP A 163 -6.31 -3.05 10.84
C ASP A 163 -5.43 -1.92 11.35
N SER A 164 -5.98 -0.72 11.57
CA SER A 164 -5.20 0.44 12.03
C SER A 164 -4.41 0.14 13.31
N LEU A 165 -3.12 0.51 13.33
CA LEU A 165 -2.24 0.42 14.52
C LEU A 165 -2.92 1.00 15.75
N SER A 166 -3.61 2.14 15.58
CA SER A 166 -4.95 2.39 16.13
C SER A 166 -5.44 1.56 17.32
N ARG A 167 -5.79 0.32 16.95
CA ARG A 167 -6.56 -0.67 17.69
C ARG A 167 -5.58 -1.69 18.27
N ARG A 168 -5.12 -1.47 19.50
CA ARG A 168 -4.09 -2.30 20.16
C ARG A 168 -4.66 -3.50 20.93
N GLY A 169 -5.84 -4.01 20.53
CA GLY A 169 -6.63 -4.98 21.29
C GLY A 169 -7.97 -4.41 21.70
#